data_AF-A0A653DY26-F1
#
_entry.id   AF-A0A653DY26-F1
#
_cell.length_a   1.000
_cell.length_b   1.000
_cell.length_c   1.000
_cell.angle_alpha   90.00
_cell.angle_beta   90.00
_cell.angle_gamma   90.00
#
_symmetry.space_group_name_H-M   'P 1'
#
loop_
_entity.id
_entity.type
_entity.pdbx_description
1 polymer ?
#
loop_
_entity_poly.entity_id
_entity_poly.type
_entity_poly.pdbx_seq_one_letter_code
_entity_poly.pdbx_strand_id
1 'polypeptide(L)'
;MISNEGTYFYHAHTGLQKFEGLSGSVIARLPRSKDVLAEQFDHDLPQHVVFVTDWLHMHIEDKFPGLRTRIVGQDPKSLLINGKGRWTDVKTGNTTNTPLEVFHVKKGFRYRFRMINGMTSSCTLGMRVLGHKLTVISTDGEAVLPKVVDVIYSSAGERYDFVINATQEAKQYWMQFWSNGLCLDKSIQQLAILNYEGANSTSLSSAPTFQQALDHSGFSLNYAGTNCRNETSSGICMSSLKSGYCIDDKDLLKEEPDLKLYINFTFPVLEPEELFKPNTHRKYAVLAGQAYSQAFVNGFSFVMPPSPLLSQYQDAKGSVCPTNGTNPEGCAGNCSCTNVIEVPLNAVVEIVLIDAG
;
A
#
# COMPACT_ATOMS: atom_id res chain seq x y z
N MET A 1 20.29 9.51 2.68
CA MET A 1 20.89 8.31 3.29
C MET A 1 19.84 7.71 4.19
N ILE A 2 19.60 6.40 4.09
CA ILE A 2 18.68 5.68 4.97
C ILE A 2 19.42 5.47 6.30
N SER A 3 18.88 5.97 7.41
CA SER A 3 19.50 5.87 8.73
C SER A 3 19.15 4.57 9.45
N ASN A 4 18.02 3.95 9.11
CA ASN A 4 17.45 2.81 9.82
C ASN A 4 17.44 1.56 8.92
N GLU A 5 17.57 0.39 9.52
CA GLU A 5 17.39 -0.88 8.81
C GLU A 5 15.94 -1.13 8.45
N GLY A 6 15.71 -2.01 7.48
CA GLY A 6 14.37 -2.44 7.12
C GLY A 6 14.13 -2.58 5.63
N THR A 7 12.86 -2.75 5.31
CA THR A 7 12.34 -2.86 3.95
C THR A 7 11.71 -1.54 3.53
N TYR A 8 12.31 -0.90 2.54
CA TYR A 8 11.87 0.36 1.95
C TYR A 8 11.71 0.21 0.44
N PHE A 9 11.25 1.28 -0.19
CA PHE A 9 11.23 1.43 -1.64
C PHE A 9 11.29 2.89 -2.02
N TYR A 10 11.75 3.17 -3.23
CA TYR A 10 11.61 4.49 -3.84
C TYR A 10 10.46 4.46 -4.85
N HIS A 11 9.85 5.62 -5.07
CA HIS A 11 8.94 5.83 -6.18
C HIS A 11 8.93 7.30 -6.62
N ALA A 12 8.50 7.55 -7.85
CA ALA A 12 8.25 8.92 -8.32
C ALA A 12 7.13 9.56 -7.49
N HIS A 13 7.34 10.82 -7.09
CA HIS A 13 6.37 11.63 -6.35
C HIS A 13 5.91 12.85 -7.18
N THR A 14 5.89 12.69 -8.51
CA THR A 14 5.52 13.70 -9.49
C THR A 14 4.44 13.15 -10.40
N GLY A 15 3.30 13.84 -10.45
CA GLY A 15 2.16 13.43 -11.28
C GLY A 15 1.75 11.99 -11.00
N LEU A 16 1.55 11.22 -12.06
CA LEU A 16 1.17 9.82 -11.99
C LEU A 16 2.31 8.87 -12.39
N GLN A 17 3.56 9.37 -12.42
CA GLN A 17 4.74 8.62 -12.88
C GLN A 17 5.00 7.30 -12.14
N LYS A 18 4.53 7.15 -10.90
CA LYS A 18 4.61 5.87 -10.17
C LYS A 18 3.82 4.76 -10.90
N PHE A 19 2.65 5.07 -11.48
CA PHE A 19 1.88 4.12 -12.29
C PHE A 19 2.61 3.70 -13.59
N GLU A 20 3.52 4.54 -14.09
CA GLU A 20 4.36 4.25 -15.27
C GLU A 20 5.58 3.36 -14.93
N GLY A 21 5.66 2.87 -13.69
CA GLY A 21 6.69 1.92 -13.27
C GLY A 21 7.93 2.56 -12.65
N LEU A 22 7.94 3.88 -12.38
CA LEU A 22 9.06 4.55 -11.71
C LEU A 22 9.06 4.28 -10.19
N SER A 23 9.42 3.05 -9.82
CA SER A 23 9.59 2.61 -8.43
C SER A 23 10.55 1.42 -8.32
N GLY A 24 11.02 1.12 -7.10
CA GLY A 24 11.88 -0.04 -6.86
C GLY A 24 12.25 -0.26 -5.40
N SER A 25 12.61 -1.49 -5.05
CA SER A 25 12.92 -1.89 -3.67
C SER A 25 14.22 -1.27 -3.16
N VAL A 26 14.25 -0.90 -1.88
CA VAL A 26 15.46 -0.48 -1.16
C VAL A 26 15.53 -1.23 0.16
N ILE A 27 16.52 -2.11 0.31
CA ILE A 27 16.68 -2.91 1.53
C ILE A 27 17.90 -2.44 2.30
N ALA A 28 17.70 -1.96 3.53
CA ALA A 28 18.78 -1.63 4.46
C ALA A 28 18.95 -2.78 5.46
N ARG A 29 20.13 -3.41 5.49
CA ARG A 29 20.40 -4.57 6.36
C ARG A 29 21.38 -4.20 7.47
N LEU A 30 21.14 -4.76 8.65
CA LEU A 30 22.14 -4.82 9.70
C LEU A 30 23.00 -6.08 9.54
N PRO A 31 24.25 -6.07 10.06
CA PRO A 31 24.97 -7.30 10.34
C PRO A 31 24.11 -8.21 11.23
N ARG A 32 24.17 -9.53 11.00
CA ARG A 32 23.37 -10.52 11.74
C ARG A 32 23.50 -10.38 13.27
N SER A 33 24.68 -10.02 13.77
CA SER A 33 24.93 -9.81 15.21
C SER A 33 24.19 -8.61 15.83
N LYS A 34 23.61 -7.72 15.01
CA LYS A 34 22.86 -6.54 15.42
C LYS A 34 21.37 -6.60 15.06
N ASP A 35 20.97 -7.54 14.22
CA ASP A 35 19.57 -7.71 13.82
C ASP A 35 18.83 -8.47 14.93
N VAL A 36 17.90 -7.80 15.62
CA VAL A 36 17.09 -8.41 16.69
C VAL A 36 16.19 -9.55 16.18
N LEU A 37 15.96 -9.61 14.87
CA LEU A 37 15.17 -10.64 14.21
C LEU A 37 16.05 -11.78 13.66
N ALA A 38 17.38 -11.73 13.81
CA ALA A 38 18.31 -12.69 13.23
C ALA A 38 17.98 -14.15 13.57
N GLU A 39 17.47 -14.42 14.78
CA GLU A 39 17.11 -15.76 15.21
C GLU A 39 15.82 -16.28 14.58
N GLN A 40 15.03 -15.43 13.93
CA GLN A 40 13.77 -15.82 13.26
C GLN A 40 14.00 -16.46 11.89
N PHE A 41 15.16 -16.25 11.25
CA PHE A 41 15.44 -16.71 9.91
C PHE A 41 16.89 -17.20 9.73
N ASP A 42 17.08 -18.08 8.76
CA ASP A 42 18.41 -18.58 8.38
C ASP A 42 18.96 -17.75 7.22
N HIS A 43 18.08 -17.33 6.30
CA HIS A 43 18.43 -16.58 5.09
C HIS A 43 17.59 -15.31 4.92
N ASP A 44 18.27 -14.18 4.67
CA ASP A 44 17.70 -12.93 4.15
C ASP A 44 18.43 -12.59 2.85
N LEU A 45 17.87 -13.02 1.71
CA LEU A 45 18.52 -12.91 0.42
C LEU A 45 17.85 -11.85 -0.46
N PRO A 46 18.59 -11.18 -1.36
CA PRO A 46 18.00 -10.28 -2.35
C PRO A 46 16.91 -10.94 -3.21
N GLN A 47 16.98 -12.25 -3.43
CA GLN A 47 16.01 -13.02 -4.21
C GLN A 47 14.67 -13.21 -3.51
N HIS A 48 14.54 -12.92 -2.21
CA HIS A 48 13.29 -13.06 -1.44
C HIS A 48 12.57 -11.73 -1.23
N VAL A 49 12.94 -10.69 -2.00
CA VAL A 49 12.16 -9.44 -2.08
C VAL A 49 10.94 -9.68 -2.98
N VAL A 50 9.76 -9.33 -2.47
CA VAL A 50 8.48 -9.47 -3.18
C VAL A 50 7.92 -8.07 -3.44
N PHE A 51 8.19 -7.52 -4.62
CA PHE A 51 7.72 -6.20 -5.01
C PHE A 51 6.45 -6.34 -5.86
N VAL A 52 5.32 -5.90 -5.31
CA VAL A 52 4.02 -6.01 -5.98
C VAL A 52 3.63 -4.66 -6.56
N THR A 53 3.37 -4.60 -7.86
CA THR A 53 2.83 -3.40 -8.53
C THR A 53 1.55 -3.73 -9.24
N ASP A 54 0.68 -2.74 -9.35
CA ASP A 54 -0.47 -2.78 -10.23
C ASP A 54 -0.09 -2.27 -11.63
N TRP A 55 -0.73 -2.79 -12.67
CA TRP A 55 -0.32 -2.55 -14.05
C TRP A 55 -1.50 -2.18 -14.94
N LEU A 56 -1.34 -1.08 -15.68
CA LEU A 56 -2.25 -0.63 -16.72
C LEU A 56 -1.71 -0.99 -18.10
N HIS A 57 -2.61 -1.25 -19.05
CA HIS A 57 -2.24 -1.55 -20.44
C HIS A 57 -2.27 -0.29 -21.33
N MET A 58 -2.21 0.87 -20.69
CA MET A 58 -2.17 2.18 -21.32
C MET A 58 -1.45 3.15 -20.40
N HIS A 59 -0.93 4.24 -20.96
CA HIS A 59 -0.34 5.29 -20.16
C HIS A 59 -1.39 5.95 -19.27
N ILE A 60 -1.04 6.14 -18.00
CA ILE A 60 -1.90 6.80 -17.02
C ILE A 60 -2.05 8.29 -17.36
N GLU A 61 -1.04 8.91 -17.97
CA GLU A 61 -1.07 10.30 -18.43
C GLU A 61 -2.18 10.49 -19.49
N ASP A 62 -2.50 9.47 -20.28
CA ASP A 62 -3.64 9.54 -21.22
C ASP A 62 -4.98 9.64 -20.47
N LYS A 63 -5.05 9.19 -19.22
CA LYS A 63 -6.24 9.28 -18.36
C LYS A 63 -6.33 10.59 -17.59
N PHE A 64 -5.29 11.43 -17.61
CA PHE A 64 -5.27 12.72 -16.92
C PHE A 64 -4.77 13.84 -17.86
N PRO A 65 -5.65 14.71 -18.38
CA PRO A 65 -6.94 15.10 -17.82
C PRO A 65 -8.14 14.32 -18.33
N GLY A 66 -7.92 13.22 -19.04
CA GLY A 66 -8.97 12.34 -19.55
C GLY A 66 -8.79 12.03 -21.02
N LEU A 67 -9.30 10.86 -21.40
CA LEU A 67 -9.33 10.42 -22.78
C LEU A 67 -10.45 11.13 -23.54
N ARG A 68 -10.34 11.21 -24.87
CA ARG A 68 -11.49 11.53 -25.73
C ARG A 68 -12.61 10.48 -25.62
N THR A 69 -12.28 9.28 -25.13
CA THR A 69 -13.22 8.18 -24.86
C THR A 69 -13.74 8.25 -23.43
N ARG A 70 -14.95 7.74 -23.17
CA ARG A 70 -15.57 7.71 -21.82
C ARG A 70 -14.96 6.66 -20.88
N ILE A 71 -13.70 6.28 -21.07
CA ILE A 71 -13.02 5.32 -20.18
C ILE A 71 -12.54 6.11 -18.97
N VAL A 72 -13.31 6.04 -17.90
CA VAL A 72 -13.01 6.68 -16.61
C VAL A 72 -12.37 5.67 -15.63
N GLY A 73 -11.74 6.18 -14.58
CA GLY A 73 -11.19 5.38 -13.49
C GLY A 73 -9.73 4.93 -13.69
N GLN A 74 -9.11 4.49 -12.60
CA GLN A 74 -7.69 4.12 -12.50
C GLN A 74 -7.49 2.63 -12.19
N ASP A 75 -8.55 1.82 -12.34
CA ASP A 75 -8.48 0.39 -12.03
C ASP A 75 -7.39 -0.30 -12.84
N PRO A 76 -6.49 -1.05 -12.18
CA PRO A 76 -5.47 -1.79 -12.90
C PRO A 76 -6.06 -2.96 -13.68
N LYS A 77 -5.30 -3.47 -14.65
CA LYS A 77 -5.67 -4.65 -15.45
C LYS A 77 -5.03 -5.92 -14.96
N SER A 78 -3.87 -5.81 -14.32
CA SER A 78 -3.16 -6.93 -13.72
C SER A 78 -2.30 -6.46 -12.55
N LEU A 79 -1.79 -7.42 -11.77
CA LEU A 79 -0.70 -7.19 -10.83
C LEU A 79 0.58 -7.81 -11.41
N LEU A 80 1.73 -7.26 -11.03
CA LEU A 80 3.05 -7.82 -11.33
C LEU A 80 3.77 -8.12 -10.01
N ILE A 81 4.44 -9.27 -9.97
CA ILE A 81 5.33 -9.67 -8.88
C ILE A 81 6.75 -9.60 -9.42
N ASN A 82 7.58 -8.71 -8.86
CA ASN A 82 8.92 -8.42 -9.37
C ASN A 82 8.95 -8.13 -10.89
N GLY A 83 7.96 -7.39 -11.38
CA GLY A 83 7.82 -7.03 -12.79
C GLY A 83 7.30 -8.16 -13.70
N LYS A 84 6.91 -9.32 -13.15
CA LYS A 84 6.40 -10.48 -13.89
C LYS A 84 4.94 -10.75 -13.58
N GLY A 85 4.21 -11.22 -14.58
CA GLY A 85 2.82 -11.58 -14.39
C GLY A 85 2.16 -12.01 -15.69
N ARG A 86 1.03 -12.71 -15.57
CA ARG A 86 0.13 -13.05 -16.68
C ARG A 86 -1.17 -12.28 -16.56
N TRP A 87 -1.77 -11.97 -17.71
CA TRP A 87 -3.07 -11.34 -17.80
C TRP A 87 -3.99 -12.17 -18.69
N THR A 88 -5.24 -12.34 -18.25
CA THR A 88 -6.30 -12.97 -19.03
C THR A 88 -7.27 -11.90 -19.49
N ASP A 89 -7.46 -11.78 -20.80
CA ASP A 89 -8.47 -10.91 -21.36
C ASP A 89 -9.86 -11.46 -21.06
N VAL A 90 -10.65 -10.70 -20.31
CA VAL A 90 -12.01 -11.09 -19.89
C VAL A 90 -12.96 -11.27 -21.07
N LYS A 91 -12.71 -10.61 -22.22
CA LYS A 91 -13.56 -10.68 -23.41
C LYS A 91 -13.24 -11.89 -24.28
N THR A 92 -11.95 -12.20 -24.43
CA THR A 92 -11.50 -13.25 -25.36
C THR A 92 -11.13 -14.56 -24.65
N GLY A 93 -10.92 -14.54 -23.33
CA GLY A 93 -10.41 -15.66 -22.55
C GLY A 93 -8.91 -15.95 -22.78
N ASN A 94 -8.25 -15.20 -23.66
CA ASN A 94 -6.84 -15.41 -23.97
C ASN A 94 -5.96 -14.95 -22.82
N THR A 95 -5.03 -15.81 -22.41
CA THR A 95 -4.05 -15.51 -21.37
C THR A 95 -2.68 -15.27 -21.98
N THR A 96 -1.99 -14.21 -21.55
CA THR A 96 -0.62 -13.93 -21.99
C THR A 96 0.34 -15.03 -21.57
N ASN A 97 1.26 -15.40 -22.46
CA ASN A 97 2.30 -16.39 -22.16
C ASN A 97 3.59 -15.73 -21.68
N THR A 98 3.51 -15.01 -20.56
CA THR A 98 4.63 -14.35 -19.89
C THR A 98 5.12 -15.19 -18.70
N PRO A 99 6.40 -15.07 -18.29
CA PRO A 99 6.91 -15.80 -17.14
C PRO A 99 6.24 -15.34 -15.84
N LEU A 100 6.15 -16.24 -14.86
CA LEU A 100 5.80 -15.92 -13.49
C LEU A 100 7.08 -15.74 -12.66
N GLU A 101 6.96 -15.03 -11.53
CA GLU A 101 8.06 -14.95 -10.57
C GLU A 101 8.25 -16.27 -9.83
N VAL A 102 9.51 -16.65 -9.60
CA VAL A 102 9.87 -17.91 -8.93
C VAL A 102 10.84 -17.62 -7.79
N PHE A 103 10.43 -17.95 -6.57
CA PHE A 103 11.22 -17.83 -5.35
C PHE A 103 11.76 -19.22 -4.99
N HIS A 104 13.07 -19.34 -4.87
CA HIS A 104 13.71 -20.62 -4.56
C HIS A 104 13.97 -20.76 -3.06
N VAL A 105 13.67 -21.94 -2.52
CA VAL A 105 13.92 -22.29 -1.11
C VAL A 105 14.47 -23.70 -0.99
N LYS A 106 15.27 -23.95 0.03
CA LYS A 106 15.76 -25.28 0.38
C LYS A 106 14.99 -25.80 1.59
N LYS A 107 14.58 -27.07 1.53
CA LYS A 107 13.87 -27.71 2.64
C LYS A 107 14.71 -27.66 3.92
N GLY A 108 14.06 -27.34 5.04
CA GLY A 108 14.67 -27.27 6.37
C GLY A 108 15.23 -25.90 6.77
N PHE A 109 15.16 -24.90 5.89
CA PHE A 109 15.61 -23.53 6.18
C PHE A 109 14.44 -22.56 6.32
N ARG A 110 14.68 -21.46 7.03
CA ARG A 110 13.76 -20.34 7.23
C ARG A 110 14.23 -19.13 6.41
N TYR A 111 13.34 -18.60 5.59
CA TYR A 111 13.65 -17.51 4.68
C TYR A 111 12.84 -16.26 5.06
N ARG A 112 13.52 -15.13 5.25
CA ARG A 112 12.89 -13.81 5.39
C ARG A 112 12.53 -13.29 4.00
N PHE A 113 11.23 -13.22 3.73
CA PHE A 113 10.68 -12.53 2.58
C PHE A 113 10.39 -11.08 2.94
N ARG A 114 10.65 -10.17 2.00
CA ARG A 114 10.46 -8.72 2.16
C ARG A 114 9.42 -8.24 1.17
N MET A 115 8.16 -8.21 1.59
CA MET A 115 7.05 -7.78 0.74
C MET A 115 6.92 -6.27 0.75
N ILE A 116 6.83 -5.70 -0.44
CA ILE A 116 6.55 -4.29 -0.67
C ILE A 116 5.28 -4.20 -1.50
N ASN A 117 4.24 -3.58 -0.94
CA ASN A 117 3.08 -3.20 -1.72
C ASN A 117 3.36 -1.88 -2.44
N GLY A 118 3.99 -1.98 -3.61
CA GLY A 118 4.32 -0.87 -4.50
C GLY A 118 3.16 -0.41 -5.37
N MET A 119 1.93 -0.92 -5.17
CA MET A 119 0.75 -0.54 -5.94
C MET A 119 0.46 0.97 -5.82
N THR A 120 -0.22 1.52 -6.82
CA THR A 120 -0.53 2.95 -6.90
C THR A 120 -2.02 3.25 -6.83
N SER A 121 -2.87 2.32 -7.30
CA SER A 121 -4.33 2.40 -7.15
C SER A 121 -4.77 2.24 -5.69
N SER A 122 -6.03 2.60 -5.42
CA SER A 122 -6.67 2.43 -4.11
C SER A 122 -7.06 0.97 -3.78
N CYS A 123 -6.64 0.01 -4.60
CA CYS A 123 -6.85 -1.41 -4.32
C CYS A 123 -6.00 -1.83 -3.10
N THR A 124 -6.56 -2.66 -2.23
CA THR A 124 -5.75 -3.37 -1.21
C THR A 124 -5.24 -4.69 -1.79
N LEU A 125 -4.12 -5.18 -1.27
CA LEU A 125 -3.48 -6.41 -1.68
C LEU A 125 -3.74 -7.49 -0.64
N GLY A 126 -4.26 -8.65 -1.04
CA GLY A 126 -4.15 -9.87 -0.26
C GLY A 126 -3.00 -10.74 -0.77
N MET A 127 -2.27 -11.39 0.13
CA MET A 127 -1.21 -12.34 -0.19
C MET A 127 -1.29 -13.59 0.68
N ARG A 128 -1.10 -14.75 0.06
CA ARG A 128 -0.85 -16.02 0.77
C ARG A 128 0.12 -16.92 0.02
N VAL A 129 0.65 -17.92 0.72
CA VAL A 129 1.45 -18.99 0.12
C VAL A 129 0.78 -20.32 0.44
N LEU A 130 0.31 -21.03 -0.59
CA LEU A 130 -0.43 -22.28 -0.42
C LEU A 130 0.45 -23.30 0.31
N GLY A 131 -0.11 -23.95 1.34
CA GLY A 131 0.59 -24.93 2.17
C GLY A 131 1.60 -24.34 3.17
N HIS A 132 1.67 -23.01 3.32
CA HIS A 132 2.61 -22.35 4.23
C HIS A 132 1.92 -21.30 5.08
N LYS A 133 2.34 -21.23 6.34
CA LYS A 133 2.06 -20.07 7.21
C LYS A 133 3.14 -19.01 7.04
N LEU A 134 2.77 -17.77 7.30
CA LEU A 134 3.63 -16.60 7.22
C LEU A 134 3.88 -16.09 8.63
N THR A 135 5.15 -16.09 9.08
CA THR A 135 5.49 -15.51 10.39
C THR A 135 5.91 -14.06 10.17
N VAL A 136 4.99 -13.12 10.37
CA VAL A 136 5.26 -11.67 10.24
C VAL A 136 6.17 -11.22 11.36
N ILE A 137 7.28 -10.56 11.00
CA ILE A 137 8.34 -10.15 11.93
C ILE A 137 8.69 -8.66 11.83
N SER A 138 8.24 -7.97 10.78
CA SER A 138 8.42 -6.53 10.65
C SER A 138 7.31 -5.93 9.77
N THR A 139 6.97 -4.68 10.04
CA THR A 139 6.17 -3.85 9.15
C THR A 139 6.79 -2.47 9.02
N ASP A 140 6.79 -1.92 7.81
CA ASP A 140 7.22 -0.56 7.51
C ASP A 140 8.65 -0.18 7.93
N GLY A 141 9.51 -1.19 8.09
CA GLY A 141 10.91 -1.03 8.50
C GLY A 141 11.13 -1.28 9.99
N GLU A 142 10.06 -1.39 10.77
CA GLU A 142 10.13 -1.61 12.21
C GLU A 142 9.91 -3.08 12.56
N ALA A 143 10.71 -3.60 13.49
CA ALA A 143 10.55 -4.96 13.99
C ALA A 143 9.25 -5.08 14.80
N VAL A 144 8.55 -6.21 14.67
CA VAL A 144 7.40 -6.56 15.51
C VAL A 144 7.61 -7.91 16.19
N LEU A 145 6.90 -8.16 17.29
CA LEU A 145 6.84 -9.49 17.87
C LEU A 145 6.29 -10.48 16.83
N PRO A 146 6.94 -11.64 16.62
CA PRO A 146 6.55 -12.58 15.58
C PRO A 146 5.08 -13.00 15.68
N LYS A 147 4.33 -12.87 14.57
CA LYS A 147 2.94 -13.29 14.49
C LYS A 147 2.72 -14.21 13.30
N VAL A 148 2.21 -15.41 13.57
CA VAL A 148 1.93 -16.41 12.54
C VAL A 148 0.54 -16.19 11.97
N VAL A 149 0.45 -16.01 10.65
CA VAL A 149 -0.78 -15.78 9.90
C VAL A 149 -0.83 -16.62 8.64
N ASP A 150 -2.02 -16.81 8.07
CA ASP A 150 -2.21 -17.53 6.81
C ASP A 150 -2.29 -16.54 5.62
N VAL A 151 -2.76 -15.32 5.86
CA VAL A 151 -2.95 -14.26 4.85
C VAL A 151 -2.47 -12.92 5.40
N ILE A 152 -1.76 -12.15 4.57
CA ILE A 152 -1.44 -10.75 4.84
C ILE A 152 -2.26 -9.88 3.90
N TYR A 153 -3.00 -8.92 4.46
CA TYR A 153 -3.58 -7.82 3.70
C TYR A 153 -2.76 -6.56 3.88
N SER A 154 -2.56 -5.83 2.79
CA SER A 154 -1.69 -4.66 2.75
C SER A 154 -2.30 -3.55 1.91
N SER A 155 -2.16 -2.33 2.37
CA SER A 155 -2.48 -1.11 1.62
C SER A 155 -1.27 -0.62 0.82
N ALA A 156 -1.53 0.15 -0.24
CA ALA A 156 -0.48 0.73 -1.07
C ALA A 156 0.54 1.51 -0.24
N GLY A 157 1.83 1.20 -0.39
CA GLY A 157 2.93 1.81 0.35
C GLY A 157 3.38 1.04 1.58
N GLU A 158 2.60 0.11 2.12
CA GLU A 158 3.02 -0.71 3.26
C GLU A 158 4.05 -1.77 2.87
N ARG A 159 4.87 -2.15 3.85
CA ARG A 159 5.86 -3.24 3.74
C ARG A 159 5.64 -4.21 4.89
N TYR A 160 5.77 -5.50 4.59
CA TYR A 160 5.80 -6.54 5.60
C TYR A 160 6.96 -7.48 5.32
N ASP A 161 7.75 -7.76 6.35
CA ASP A 161 8.67 -8.88 6.31
C ASP A 161 8.04 -10.06 7.03
N PHE A 162 8.08 -11.22 6.39
CA PHE A 162 7.59 -12.46 6.96
C PHE A 162 8.56 -13.60 6.69
N VAL A 163 8.55 -14.59 7.59
CA VAL A 163 9.37 -15.78 7.47
C VAL A 163 8.51 -16.93 6.94
N ILE A 164 9.01 -17.58 5.89
CA ILE A 164 8.54 -18.91 5.48
C ILE A 164 9.50 -19.94 6.06
N ASN A 165 8.95 -20.87 6.84
CA ASN A 165 9.67 -22.06 7.28
C ASN A 165 9.48 -23.17 6.24
N ALA A 166 10.55 -23.51 5.50
CA ALA A 166 10.49 -24.41 4.36
C ALA A 166 10.47 -25.89 4.79
N THR A 167 9.43 -26.31 5.51
CA THR A 167 9.30 -27.68 6.06
C THR A 167 8.54 -28.64 5.16
N GLN A 168 7.86 -28.12 4.14
CA GLN A 168 6.95 -28.90 3.31
C GLN A 168 7.70 -29.88 2.38
N GLU A 169 6.95 -30.67 1.64
CA GLU A 169 7.48 -31.56 0.61
C GLU A 169 8.27 -30.75 -0.44
N ALA A 170 9.35 -31.32 -0.98
CA ALA A 170 10.19 -30.64 -1.98
C ALA A 170 9.47 -30.61 -3.35
N LYS A 171 8.50 -29.70 -3.48
CA LYS A 171 7.71 -29.44 -4.68
C LYS A 171 7.49 -27.94 -4.89
N GLN A 172 6.72 -27.60 -5.91
CA GLN A 172 6.32 -26.22 -6.18
C GLN A 172 5.00 -25.88 -5.50
N TYR A 173 4.91 -24.67 -4.96
CA TYR A 173 3.73 -24.14 -4.29
C TYR A 173 3.34 -22.79 -4.90
N TRP A 174 2.04 -22.52 -4.99
CA TRP A 174 1.55 -21.22 -5.44
C TRP A 174 1.68 -20.16 -4.35
N MET A 175 2.23 -19.02 -4.73
CA MET A 175 2.07 -17.76 -4.03
C MET A 175 0.97 -16.98 -4.74
N GLN A 176 -0.09 -16.63 -4.03
CA GLN A 176 -1.25 -15.98 -4.61
C GLN A 176 -1.36 -14.55 -4.09
N PHE A 177 -1.59 -13.63 -5.02
CA PHE A 177 -1.77 -12.21 -4.78
C PHE A 177 -3.07 -11.76 -5.44
N TRP A 178 -3.89 -10.97 -4.76
CA TRP A 178 -5.17 -10.52 -5.30
C TRP A 178 -5.55 -9.13 -4.84
N SER A 179 -6.31 -8.42 -5.68
CA SER A 179 -6.92 -7.16 -5.33
C SER A 179 -8.10 -7.38 -4.40
N ASN A 180 -8.24 -6.51 -3.40
CA ASN A 180 -9.33 -6.47 -2.46
C ASN A 180 -9.81 -5.02 -2.24
N GLY A 181 -10.79 -4.80 -1.37
CA GLY A 181 -11.36 -3.48 -1.09
C GLY A 181 -12.11 -2.93 -2.30
N LEU A 182 -11.79 -1.70 -2.72
CA LEU A 182 -12.45 -1.02 -3.84
C LEU A 182 -12.33 -1.73 -5.19
N CYS A 183 -11.41 -2.70 -5.30
CA CYS A 183 -11.15 -3.44 -6.54
C CYS A 183 -11.63 -4.90 -6.47
N LEU A 184 -12.43 -5.26 -5.48
CA LEU A 184 -12.93 -6.63 -5.30
C LEU A 184 -13.74 -7.12 -6.53
N ASP A 185 -14.58 -6.25 -7.10
CA ASP A 185 -15.40 -6.55 -8.28
C ASP A 185 -14.57 -6.76 -9.56
N LYS A 186 -13.33 -6.28 -9.58
CA LYS A 186 -12.42 -6.40 -10.73
C LYS A 186 -11.77 -7.78 -10.85
N SER A 187 -11.86 -8.59 -9.79
CA SER A 187 -11.33 -9.97 -9.78
C SER A 187 -9.85 -10.09 -10.21
N ILE A 188 -9.02 -9.10 -9.84
CA ILE A 188 -7.62 -9.05 -10.28
C ILE A 188 -6.78 -9.95 -9.38
N GLN A 189 -6.03 -10.86 -9.98
CA GLN A 189 -5.04 -11.67 -9.26
C GLN A 189 -3.75 -11.85 -10.07
N GLN A 190 -2.69 -12.19 -9.36
CA GLN A 190 -1.44 -12.67 -9.93
C GLN A 190 -0.87 -13.82 -9.11
N LEU A 191 -0.10 -14.68 -9.77
CA LEU A 191 0.55 -15.83 -9.16
C LEU A 191 2.08 -15.72 -9.27
N ALA A 192 2.75 -16.23 -8.25
CA ALA A 192 4.16 -16.57 -8.29
C ALA A 192 4.35 -18.00 -7.77
N ILE A 193 5.57 -18.53 -7.89
CA ILE A 193 5.89 -19.91 -7.53
C ILE A 193 6.92 -19.89 -6.41
N LEU A 194 6.64 -20.58 -5.31
CA LEU A 194 7.64 -20.98 -4.33
C LEU A 194 8.18 -22.36 -4.72
N ASN A 195 9.41 -22.41 -5.21
CA ASN A 195 10.05 -23.61 -5.71
C ASN A 195 11.05 -24.18 -4.69
N TYR A 196 10.77 -25.36 -4.17
CA TYR A 196 11.74 -26.09 -3.36
C TYR A 196 12.87 -26.66 -4.23
N GLU A 197 14.12 -26.59 -3.75
CA GLU A 197 15.25 -27.28 -4.39
C GLU A 197 14.99 -28.78 -4.53
N GLY A 198 15.30 -29.33 -5.71
CA GLY A 198 15.01 -30.74 -6.03
C GLY A 198 13.54 -31.01 -6.41
N ALA A 199 12.68 -29.99 -6.48
CA ALA A 199 11.31 -30.15 -6.95
C ALA A 199 11.27 -30.58 -8.44
N ASN A 200 10.43 -31.57 -8.74
CA ASN A 200 10.07 -31.90 -10.12
C ASN A 200 8.97 -30.93 -10.59
N SER A 201 9.13 -30.28 -11.74
CA SER A 201 8.19 -29.26 -12.24
C SER A 201 6.78 -29.79 -12.52
N THR A 202 6.61 -31.11 -12.67
CA THR A 202 5.31 -31.77 -12.83
C THR A 202 4.48 -31.84 -11.53
N SER A 203 5.02 -31.39 -10.40
CA SER A 203 4.37 -31.47 -9.08
C SER A 203 3.48 -30.26 -8.73
N LEU A 204 3.47 -29.21 -9.54
CA LEU A 204 2.67 -28.02 -9.27
C LEU A 204 1.18 -28.32 -9.46
N SER A 205 0.37 -28.04 -8.44
CA SER A 205 -1.09 -28.22 -8.49
C SER A 205 -1.73 -27.27 -9.51
N SER A 206 -3.03 -27.48 -9.79
CA SER A 206 -3.82 -26.48 -10.50
C SER A 206 -3.68 -25.10 -9.85
N ALA A 207 -3.61 -24.07 -10.69
CA ALA A 207 -3.54 -22.69 -10.25
C ALA A 207 -4.79 -22.33 -9.43
N PRO A 208 -4.64 -21.62 -8.30
CA PRO A 208 -5.80 -21.18 -7.52
C PRO A 208 -6.58 -20.11 -8.29
N THR A 209 -7.90 -20.10 -8.10
CA THR A 209 -8.78 -19.10 -8.69
C THR A 209 -8.91 -17.89 -7.78
N PHE A 210 -9.37 -16.76 -8.35
CA PHE A 210 -9.71 -15.58 -7.56
C PHE A 210 -10.80 -15.89 -6.52
N GLN A 211 -11.80 -16.72 -6.86
CA GLN A 211 -12.86 -17.12 -5.94
C GLN A 211 -12.31 -17.83 -4.69
N GLN A 212 -11.26 -18.65 -4.85
CA GLN A 212 -10.60 -19.30 -3.72
C GLN A 212 -9.82 -18.32 -2.84
N ALA A 213 -9.47 -17.13 -3.34
CA ALA A 213 -8.83 -16.07 -2.54
C ALA A 213 -9.82 -15.32 -1.64
N LEU A 214 -11.12 -15.42 -1.95
CA LEU A 214 -12.21 -14.85 -1.14
C LEU A 214 -12.62 -15.77 0.02
N ASP A 215 -12.00 -16.94 0.14
CA ASP A 215 -12.16 -17.77 1.32
C ASP A 215 -11.37 -17.20 2.49
N HIS A 216 -12.10 -16.74 3.51
CA HIS A 216 -11.55 -16.16 4.74
C HIS A 216 -11.44 -17.19 5.88
N SER A 217 -11.40 -18.48 5.57
CA SER A 217 -11.28 -19.58 6.56
C SER A 217 -9.92 -19.62 7.29
N GLY A 218 -8.93 -18.83 6.86
CA GLY A 218 -7.62 -18.71 7.49
C GLY A 218 -7.48 -17.50 8.43
N PHE A 219 -6.43 -17.51 9.26
CA PHE A 219 -6.10 -16.42 10.16
C PHE A 219 -5.43 -15.27 9.40
N SER A 220 -6.09 -14.12 9.31
CA SER A 220 -5.65 -12.98 8.51
C SER A 220 -4.99 -11.87 9.32
N LEU A 221 -3.98 -11.21 8.74
CA LEU A 221 -3.47 -9.93 9.20
C LEU A 221 -4.08 -8.79 8.38
N ASN A 222 -4.63 -7.80 9.08
CA ASN A 222 -5.06 -6.51 8.55
C ASN A 222 -6.17 -6.60 7.48
N TYR A 223 -7.03 -7.62 7.56
CA TYR A 223 -8.23 -7.69 6.73
C TYR A 223 -9.24 -6.63 7.15
N ALA A 224 -9.79 -5.87 6.20
CA ALA A 224 -10.72 -4.77 6.48
C ALA A 224 -12.01 -5.22 7.19
N GLY A 225 -12.43 -6.48 7.02
CA GLY A 225 -13.59 -7.05 7.73
C GLY A 225 -13.30 -7.50 9.17
N THR A 226 -12.06 -7.39 9.65
CA THR A 226 -11.69 -7.80 11.00
C THR A 226 -12.06 -6.73 12.02
N ASN A 227 -12.64 -7.15 13.15
CA ASN A 227 -12.89 -6.26 14.28
C ASN A 227 -11.58 -5.96 15.01
N CYS A 228 -11.08 -4.72 14.89
CA CYS A 228 -9.79 -4.33 15.48
C CYS A 228 -9.82 -4.05 17.00
N ARG A 229 -10.95 -4.22 17.69
CA ARG A 229 -11.01 -4.02 19.14
C ARG A 229 -10.27 -5.13 19.89
N ASN A 230 -10.34 -6.37 19.40
CA ASN A 230 -9.74 -7.55 20.01
C ASN A 230 -9.20 -8.47 18.90
N GLU A 231 -8.20 -9.30 19.22
CA GLU A 231 -7.85 -10.41 18.33
C GLU A 231 -9.04 -11.38 18.22
N THR A 232 -9.39 -11.77 16.99
CA THR A 232 -10.48 -12.72 16.74
C THR A 232 -9.89 -14.09 16.35
N SER A 233 -10.74 -15.10 16.27
CA SER A 233 -10.34 -16.41 15.72
C SER A 233 -10.00 -16.37 14.22
N SER A 234 -10.47 -15.34 13.49
CA SER A 234 -10.30 -15.19 12.04
C SER A 234 -9.19 -14.22 11.63
N GLY A 235 -8.63 -13.46 12.58
CA GLY A 235 -7.52 -12.57 12.29
C GLY A 235 -7.28 -11.48 13.32
N ILE A 236 -6.36 -10.59 12.98
CA ILE A 236 -5.94 -9.44 13.77
C ILE A 236 -5.78 -8.22 12.87
N CYS A 237 -5.77 -7.04 13.48
CA CYS A 237 -5.43 -5.80 12.78
C CYS A 237 -3.99 -5.40 13.03
N MET A 238 -3.49 -4.49 12.19
CA MET A 238 -2.17 -3.87 12.37
C MET A 238 -1.98 -3.30 13.79
N SER A 239 -3.04 -2.67 14.34
CA SER A 239 -3.03 -2.07 15.69
C SER A 239 -2.78 -3.07 16.82
N SER A 240 -2.94 -4.37 16.58
CA SER A 240 -2.64 -5.41 17.56
C SER A 240 -1.17 -5.82 17.58
N LEU A 241 -0.39 -5.47 16.55
CA LEU A 241 1.04 -5.76 16.52
C LEU A 241 1.76 -4.97 17.61
N LYS A 242 2.81 -5.58 18.17
CA LYS A 242 3.65 -4.99 19.20
C LYS A 242 5.06 -4.85 18.66
N SER A 243 5.71 -3.73 18.99
CA SER A 243 7.10 -3.50 18.60
C SER A 243 7.99 -4.64 19.10
N GLY A 244 8.93 -5.06 18.26
CA GLY A 244 10.01 -5.97 18.64
C GLY A 244 11.07 -5.29 19.51
N TYR A 245 11.04 -3.96 19.59
CA TYR A 245 11.90 -3.15 20.44
C TYR A 245 11.18 -2.76 21.72
N CYS A 246 11.93 -2.68 22.82
CA CYS A 246 11.45 -2.05 24.04
C CYS A 246 11.53 -0.53 23.85
N ILE A 247 10.37 0.14 23.92
CA ILE A 247 10.28 1.60 23.88
C ILE A 247 10.31 2.09 25.33
N ASP A 248 11.45 2.62 25.76
CA ASP A 248 11.66 3.22 27.10
C ASP A 248 12.01 4.71 26.98
N ASP A 249 11.27 5.41 26.13
CA ASP A 249 11.37 6.86 25.99
C ASP A 249 10.21 7.49 26.77
N LYS A 250 10.50 8.01 27.96
CA LYS A 250 9.50 8.61 28.85
C LYS A 250 8.87 9.87 28.27
N ASP A 251 9.60 10.61 27.44
CA ASP A 251 9.09 11.82 26.82
C ASP A 251 8.10 11.45 25.71
N LEU A 252 8.41 10.43 24.89
CA LEU A 252 7.49 9.90 23.89
C LEU A 252 6.24 9.25 24.49
N LEU A 253 6.39 8.61 25.65
CA LEU A 253 5.33 7.85 26.32
C LEU A 253 4.53 8.67 27.34
N LYS A 254 4.72 9.99 27.42
CA LYS A 254 3.93 10.83 28.31
C LYS A 254 2.45 10.80 27.93
N GLU A 255 1.58 10.90 28.94
CA GLU A 255 0.13 10.80 28.77
C GLU A 255 -0.45 11.99 27.99
N GLU A 256 0.10 13.19 28.20
CA GLU A 256 -0.32 14.40 27.48
C GLU A 256 0.75 14.83 26.47
N PRO A 257 0.45 14.80 25.15
CA PRO A 257 1.36 15.28 24.11
C PRO A 257 1.47 16.81 24.17
N ASP A 258 2.55 17.36 23.59
CA ASP A 258 2.73 18.82 23.50
C ASP A 258 1.75 19.46 22.52
N LEU A 259 1.28 18.69 21.53
CA LEU A 259 0.33 19.12 20.52
C LEU A 259 -0.60 17.97 20.14
N LYS A 260 -1.91 18.24 20.15
CA LYS A 260 -2.93 17.35 19.58
C LYS A 260 -3.44 17.93 18.28
N LEU A 261 -3.34 17.15 17.21
CA LEU A 261 -3.84 17.52 15.88
C LEU A 261 -5.02 16.65 15.52
N TYR A 262 -6.17 17.28 15.29
CA TYR A 262 -7.33 16.62 14.72
C TYR A 262 -7.36 16.90 13.22
N ILE A 263 -7.26 15.84 12.43
CA ILE A 263 -7.22 15.91 10.97
C ILE A 263 -8.45 15.19 10.44
N ASN A 264 -9.45 15.98 10.06
CA ASN A 264 -10.67 15.47 9.45
C ASN A 264 -10.46 15.33 7.96
N PHE A 265 -10.76 14.17 7.40
CA PHE A 265 -10.81 13.97 5.96
C PHE A 265 -12.22 13.60 5.52
N THR A 266 -12.61 14.13 4.36
CA THR A 266 -13.90 13.84 3.72
C THR A 266 -13.74 13.64 2.23
N PHE A 267 -14.68 12.88 1.64
CA PHE A 267 -14.72 12.58 0.20
C PHE A 267 -16.07 12.94 -0.43
N PRO A 268 -16.56 14.19 -0.28
CA PRO A 268 -17.85 14.58 -0.80
C PRO A 268 -17.96 14.31 -2.30
N VAL A 269 -19.09 13.72 -2.68
CA VAL A 269 -19.49 13.60 -4.08
C VAL A 269 -20.11 14.93 -4.49
N LEU A 270 -19.48 15.59 -5.45
CA LEU A 270 -19.95 16.84 -6.02
C LEU A 270 -20.76 16.54 -7.27
N GLU A 271 -21.94 17.15 -7.34
CA GLU A 271 -22.84 17.03 -8.50
C GLU A 271 -22.39 17.93 -9.66
N PRO A 272 -22.73 17.61 -10.92
CA PRO A 272 -22.33 18.40 -12.08
C PRO A 272 -22.73 19.88 -11.97
N GLU A 273 -23.91 20.18 -11.41
CA GLU A 273 -24.41 21.55 -11.22
C GLU A 273 -23.57 22.35 -10.21
N GLU A 274 -22.89 21.67 -9.29
CA GLU A 274 -21.98 22.29 -8.32
C GLU A 274 -20.59 22.57 -8.93
N LEU A 275 -20.15 21.70 -9.84
CA LEU A 275 -18.82 21.75 -10.48
C LEU A 275 -18.77 22.70 -11.68
N PHE A 276 -19.83 22.70 -12.49
CA PHE A 276 -19.88 23.42 -13.77
C PHE A 276 -20.71 24.71 -13.66
N LYS A 277 -20.49 25.50 -12.60
CA LYS A 277 -21.06 26.85 -12.54
C LYS A 277 -20.31 27.76 -13.52
N PRO A 278 -21.02 28.68 -14.20
CA PRO A 278 -20.38 29.63 -15.12
C PRO A 278 -19.21 30.36 -14.44
N ASN A 279 -18.06 30.41 -15.10
CA ASN A 279 -16.83 31.06 -14.63
C ASN A 279 -16.15 30.45 -13.38
N THR A 280 -16.57 29.27 -12.90
CA THR A 280 -15.91 28.57 -11.77
C THR A 280 -15.27 27.24 -12.16
N HIS A 281 -15.09 27.00 -13.47
CA HIS A 281 -14.61 25.73 -14.00
C HIS A 281 -13.26 25.35 -13.41
N ARG A 282 -13.21 24.17 -12.79
CA ARG A 282 -11.96 23.58 -12.31
C ARG A 282 -11.21 22.96 -13.48
N LYS A 283 -9.90 23.20 -13.55
CA LYS A 283 -9.06 22.56 -14.57
C LYS A 283 -9.09 21.05 -14.37
N TYR A 284 -9.43 20.31 -15.43
CA TYR A 284 -9.27 18.85 -15.52
C TYR A 284 -10.18 18.02 -14.58
N ALA A 285 -11.35 18.54 -14.19
CA ALA A 285 -12.35 17.74 -13.48
C ALA A 285 -13.01 16.74 -14.43
N VAL A 286 -12.76 15.44 -14.23
CA VAL A 286 -13.40 14.34 -14.98
C VAL A 286 -14.45 13.69 -14.09
N LEU A 287 -15.71 13.73 -14.52
CA LEU A 287 -16.77 12.99 -13.85
C LEU A 287 -16.60 11.47 -14.06
N ALA A 288 -16.72 10.69 -12.99
CA ALA A 288 -16.91 9.25 -13.08
C ALA A 288 -18.43 8.96 -13.06
N GLY A 289 -19.05 8.90 -14.24
CA GLY A 289 -20.51 8.85 -14.35
C GLY A 289 -21.12 10.23 -14.10
N GLN A 290 -21.94 10.38 -13.06
CA GLN A 290 -22.50 11.67 -12.61
C GLN A 290 -21.78 12.24 -11.38
N ALA A 291 -20.80 11.52 -10.84
CA ALA A 291 -20.15 11.87 -9.58
C ALA A 291 -18.72 12.39 -9.81
N TYR A 292 -18.32 13.37 -9.01
CA TYR A 292 -16.91 13.76 -8.83
C TYR A 292 -16.60 13.71 -7.34
N SER A 293 -15.68 12.84 -6.93
CA SER A 293 -15.20 12.83 -5.55
C SER A 293 -13.93 13.67 -5.46
N GLN A 294 -13.88 14.52 -4.45
CA GLN A 294 -12.68 15.30 -4.12
C GLN A 294 -12.34 15.10 -2.64
N ALA A 295 -11.07 14.89 -2.35
CA ALA A 295 -10.58 14.80 -0.99
C ALA A 295 -10.43 16.20 -0.37
N PHE A 296 -10.89 16.34 0.87
CA PHE A 296 -10.66 17.51 1.71
C PHE A 296 -9.98 17.10 3.00
N VAL A 297 -9.11 17.97 3.50
CA VAL A 297 -8.50 17.87 4.83
C VAL A 297 -8.81 19.16 5.58
N ASN A 298 -9.48 19.05 6.72
CA ASN A 298 -9.95 20.19 7.53
C ASN A 298 -10.72 21.25 6.71
N GLY A 299 -11.58 20.79 5.79
CA GLY A 299 -12.42 21.65 4.94
C GLY A 299 -11.75 22.19 3.68
N PHE A 300 -10.47 21.87 3.43
CA PHE A 300 -9.73 22.33 2.25
C PHE A 300 -9.24 21.19 1.39
N SER A 301 -9.39 21.31 0.07
CA SER A 301 -8.78 20.36 -0.86
C SER A 301 -7.34 20.79 -1.19
N PHE A 302 -6.41 19.83 -1.15
CA PHE A 302 -5.00 20.12 -1.35
C PHE A 302 -4.69 20.53 -2.80
N VAL A 303 -3.90 21.59 -2.96
CA VAL A 303 -3.25 21.92 -4.24
C VAL A 303 -1.75 22.08 -4.07
N MET A 304 -1.01 21.60 -5.07
CA MET A 304 0.44 21.80 -5.13
C MET A 304 0.74 23.31 -5.22
N PRO A 305 1.65 23.83 -4.38
CA PRO A 305 2.05 25.23 -4.43
C PRO A 305 2.81 25.53 -5.74
N PRO A 306 2.85 26.80 -6.19
CA PRO A 306 3.56 27.20 -7.40
C PRO A 306 5.09 27.06 -7.29
N SER A 307 5.61 26.94 -6.07
CA SER A 307 7.03 26.71 -5.78
C SER A 307 7.19 25.73 -4.61
N PRO A 308 8.32 25.02 -4.49
CA PRO A 308 8.55 24.09 -3.40
C PRO A 308 8.58 24.79 -2.04
N LEU A 309 7.77 24.31 -1.08
CA LEU A 309 7.69 24.88 0.27
C LEU A 309 9.04 24.92 0.98
N LEU A 310 9.90 23.92 0.76
CA LEU A 310 11.17 23.80 1.47
C LEU A 310 12.19 24.87 1.08
N SER A 311 12.32 25.17 -0.21
CA SER A 311 13.35 26.09 -0.72
C SER A 311 12.81 27.50 -0.99
N GLN A 312 11.51 27.65 -1.23
CA GLN A 312 10.89 28.87 -1.74
C GLN A 312 9.58 29.19 -1.02
N TYR A 313 9.56 29.03 0.31
CA TYR A 313 8.35 29.23 1.12
C TYR A 313 7.69 30.59 0.89
N GLN A 314 8.48 31.68 0.77
CA GLN A 314 7.92 33.02 0.59
C GLN A 314 7.13 33.16 -0.73
N ASP A 315 7.58 32.47 -1.79
CA ASP A 315 6.90 32.45 -3.09
C ASP A 315 5.59 31.62 -3.02
N ALA A 316 5.57 30.57 -2.18
CA ALA A 316 4.42 29.69 -2.00
C ALA A 316 3.44 30.15 -0.90
N LYS A 317 3.83 31.08 -0.03
CA LYS A 317 3.07 31.44 1.18
C LYS A 317 1.63 31.86 0.87
N GLY A 318 1.41 32.53 -0.26
CA GLY A 318 0.07 32.94 -0.70
C GLY A 318 -0.87 31.79 -1.06
N SER A 319 -0.37 30.57 -1.30
CA SER A 319 -1.21 29.39 -1.58
C SER A 319 -1.47 28.53 -0.35
N VAL A 320 -0.85 28.82 0.79
CA VAL A 320 -1.00 28.03 2.03
C VAL A 320 -2.37 28.29 2.66
N CYS A 321 -3.00 27.24 3.18
CA CYS A 321 -4.30 27.34 3.84
C CYS A 321 -4.24 28.25 5.09
N PRO A 322 -5.25 29.10 5.36
CA PRO A 322 -5.31 29.89 6.57
C PRO A 322 -5.36 29.01 7.83
N THR A 323 -4.58 29.36 8.84
CA THR A 323 -4.46 28.59 10.09
C THR A 323 -5.64 28.80 11.04
N ASN A 324 -6.41 29.87 10.87
CA ASN A 324 -7.58 30.20 11.69
C ASN A 324 -8.89 29.53 11.21
N GLY A 325 -8.82 28.62 10.23
CA GLY A 325 -9.99 27.96 9.65
C GLY A 325 -10.90 28.89 8.84
N THR A 326 -10.45 30.12 8.55
CA THR A 326 -11.16 31.00 7.61
C THR A 326 -10.89 30.56 6.18
N ASN A 327 -11.84 30.82 5.28
CA ASN A 327 -11.63 30.56 3.87
C ASN A 327 -10.50 31.45 3.33
N PRO A 328 -9.66 30.95 2.41
CA PRO A 328 -8.78 31.79 1.61
C PRO A 328 -9.54 32.98 1.01
N GLU A 329 -8.86 34.13 0.90
CA GLU A 329 -9.46 35.36 0.39
C GLU A 329 -10.09 35.14 -1.00
N GLY A 330 -11.36 35.53 -1.17
CA GLY A 330 -12.10 35.34 -2.42
C GLY A 330 -12.73 33.95 -2.61
N CYS A 331 -12.68 33.06 -1.62
CA CYS A 331 -13.27 31.73 -1.71
C CYS A 331 -14.60 31.60 -0.93
N ALA A 332 -15.69 31.32 -1.64
CA ALA A 332 -17.00 30.98 -1.07
C ALA A 332 -17.36 29.53 -1.44
N GLY A 333 -17.10 28.58 -0.53
CA GLY A 333 -17.47 27.16 -0.69
C GLY A 333 -16.28 26.20 -0.56
N ASN A 334 -16.23 25.19 -1.44
CA ASN A 334 -15.20 24.15 -1.46
C ASN A 334 -13.84 24.70 -1.92
N CYS A 335 -13.08 25.23 -0.97
CA CYS A 335 -11.80 25.88 -1.21
C CYS A 335 -10.66 24.89 -1.43
N SER A 336 -9.65 25.34 -2.15
CA SER A 336 -8.41 24.58 -2.34
C SER A 336 -7.20 25.43 -2.02
N CYS A 337 -6.27 24.86 -1.27
CA CYS A 337 -5.04 25.51 -0.83
C CYS A 337 -4.01 24.44 -0.46
N THR A 338 -2.76 24.84 -0.25
CA THR A 338 -1.69 23.96 0.20
C THR A 338 -1.80 23.80 1.72
N ASN A 339 -2.22 22.63 2.19
CA ASN A 339 -2.31 22.33 3.62
C ASN A 339 -0.90 22.31 4.23
N VAL A 340 -0.66 23.16 5.23
CA VAL A 340 0.56 23.18 6.03
C VAL A 340 0.14 23.26 7.49
N ILE A 341 0.73 22.39 8.32
CA ILE A 341 0.54 22.40 9.77
C ILE A 341 1.91 22.68 10.39
N GLU A 342 1.99 23.75 11.17
CA GLU A 342 3.21 24.10 11.89
C GLU A 342 3.28 23.31 13.20
N VAL A 343 4.41 22.63 13.42
CA VAL A 343 4.67 21.81 14.60
C VAL A 343 5.93 22.35 15.27
N PRO A 344 5.91 22.62 16.60
CA PRO A 344 7.11 23.02 17.31
C PRO A 344 8.20 21.94 17.23
N LEU A 345 9.45 22.37 17.11
CA LEU A 345 10.59 21.45 17.13
C LEU A 345 10.62 20.68 18.47
N ASN A 346 10.89 19.37 18.40
CA ASN A 346 10.92 18.44 19.54
C ASN A 346 9.58 18.25 20.28
N ALA A 347 8.45 18.69 19.71
CA ALA A 347 7.14 18.40 20.26
C ALA A 347 6.75 16.92 20.05
N VAL A 348 6.20 16.30 21.08
CA VAL A 348 5.45 15.04 20.98
C VAL A 348 4.06 15.39 20.47
N VAL A 349 3.71 14.87 19.30
CA VAL A 349 2.46 15.18 18.62
C VAL A 349 1.58 13.94 18.55
N GLU A 350 0.35 14.07 19.04
CA GLU A 350 -0.72 13.10 18.82
C GLU A 350 -1.52 13.54 17.60
N ILE A 351 -1.58 12.70 16.57
CA ILE A 351 -2.40 12.94 15.38
C ILE A 351 -3.61 12.02 15.44
N VAL A 352 -4.79 12.63 15.49
CA VAL A 352 -6.08 11.94 15.44
C VAL A 352 -6.65 12.13 14.04
N LEU A 353 -6.58 11.06 13.23
CA LEU A 353 -7.19 11.02 11.90
C LEU A 353 -8.69 10.68 12.05
N ILE A 354 -9.56 11.52 11.50
CA ILE A 354 -11.02 11.36 11.61
C ILE A 354 -11.59 11.23 10.19
N ASP A 355 -12.16 10.07 9.92
CA ASP A 355 -13.04 9.89 8.77
C ASP A 355 -14.37 10.59 9.07
N ALA A 356 -14.63 11.72 8.41
CA ALA A 356 -15.79 12.56 8.67
C ALA A 356 -16.90 12.42 7.60
N GLY A 357 -16.75 11.49 6.65
CA GLY A 357 -17.76 11.17 5.63
C GLY A 357 -17.30 11.31 4.19
#